data_AF-A0A5C6UW72-F1
#
_entry.id   AF-A0A5C6UW72-F1
#
_cell.length_a   1.000
_cell.length_b   1.000
_cell.length_c   1.000
_cell.angle_alpha   90.00
_cell.angle_beta   90.00
_cell.angle_gamma   90.00
#
_symmetry.space_group_name_H-M   'P 1'
#
loop_
_entity.id
_entity.type
_entity.pdbx_description
1 polymer ?
#
loop_
_entity_poly.entity_id
_entity_poly.type
_entity_poly.pdbx_seq_one_letter_code
_entity_poly.pdbx_strand_id
1 'polypeptide(L)' 'RKFDIRVLFFFCCLRFGVYRVIIAGWSSNCKYSLLGRLRAVAQTISYEVRLALILLSYVILVAGFNLNLFIEYQSNV' A
#
# COMPACT_ATOMS: atom_id res chain seq x y z
N ARG A 1 -13.15 -4.52 -20.64
CA ARG A 1 -13.67 -3.56 -19.62
C ARG A 1 -12.45 -2.88 -19.00
N LYS A 2 -12.19 -1.61 -19.32
CA LYS A 2 -11.00 -0.88 -18.82
C LYS A 2 -11.09 -0.84 -17.29
N PHE A 3 -10.04 -1.30 -16.61
CA PHE A 3 -9.88 -1.04 -15.19
C PHE A 3 -9.56 0.44 -15.05
N ASP A 4 -10.56 1.26 -14.75
CA ASP A 4 -10.37 2.71 -14.56
C ASP A 4 -9.88 3.06 -13.15
N ILE A 5 -9.97 2.11 -12.21
CA ILE A 5 -9.71 2.29 -10.77
C ILE A 5 -8.49 1.48 -10.30
N ARG A 6 -7.47 1.33 -11.15
CA ARG A 6 -6.29 0.46 -10.90
C ARG A 6 -5.53 0.83 -9.63
N VAL A 7 -5.35 2.12 -9.39
CA VAL A 7 -4.62 2.63 -8.21
C VAL A 7 -5.35 2.25 -6.91
N LEU A 8 -6.69 2.34 -6.87
CA LEU A 8 -7.45 1.98 -5.67
C LEU A 8 -7.43 0.47 -5.40
N PHE A 9 -7.44 -0.34 -6.45
CA PHE A 9 -7.32 -1.79 -6.34
C PHE A 9 -5.97 -2.19 -5.72
N PHE A 10 -4.88 -1.55 -6.16
CA PHE A 10 -3.55 -1.73 -5.59
C PHE A 10 -3.52 -1.42 -4.09
N PHE A 11 -4.15 -0.33 -3.67
CA PHE A 11 -4.32 0.02 -2.26
C PHE A 11 -5.05 -1.04 -1.44
N CYS A 12 -6.10 -1.63 -2.00
CA CYS A 12 -6.86 -2.67 -1.32
C CYS A 12 -5.99 -3.91 -1.07
N CYS A 13 -5.22 -4.35 -2.07
CA CYS A 13 -4.30 -5.48 -1.95
C CYS A 13 -3.19 -5.24 -0.91
N LEU A 14 -2.66 -4.01 -0.83
CA LEU A 14 -1.65 -3.65 0.18
C LEU A 14 -2.18 -3.84 1.60
N ARG A 15 -3.39 -3.32 1.90
CA ARG A 15 -3.99 -3.43 3.24
C ARG A 15 -4.23 -4.88 3.66
N PHE A 16 -4.51 -5.79 2.72
CA PHE A 16 -4.62 -7.23 3.01
C PHE A 16 -3.27 -7.84 3.46
N GLY A 17 -2.14 -7.24 3.10
CA GLY A 17 -0.79 -7.69 3.48
C GLY A 17 -0.51 -7.59 4.98
N VAL A 18 -0.97 -6.53 5.65
CA VAL A 18 -0.74 -6.31 7.09
C VAL A 18 -1.36 -7.40 7.94
N TYR A 19 -2.55 -7.90 7.57
CA TYR A 19 -3.24 -8.95 8.32
C TYR A 19 -2.40 -10.24 8.42
N ARG A 20 -1.63 -10.57 7.38
CA ARG A 20 -0.74 -11.74 7.38
C ARG A 20 0.38 -11.61 8.41
N VAL A 21 0.94 -10.40 8.57
CA VAL A 21 2.00 -10.11 9.55
C VAL A 21 1.49 -10.26 10.98
N ILE A 22 0.25 -9.84 11.23
CA ILE A 22 -0.39 -9.95 12.56
C ILE A 22 -0.62 -11.42 12.93
N ILE A 23 -1.09 -12.23 11.98
CA ILE A 23 -1.41 -13.66 12.18
C ILE A 23 -0.12 -14.46 12.42
N ALA A 24 0.94 -14.23 11.64
CA ALA A 24 2.20 -14.94 11.77
C ALA A 24 2.83 -14.81 13.17
N GLY A 25 2.81 -13.59 13.75
CA GLY A 25 3.35 -13.38 15.10
C GLY A 25 2.42 -13.82 16.24
N TRP A 26 1.15 -14.16 15.97
CA TRP A 26 0.26 -14.74 16.99
C TRP A 26 0.53 -16.23 17.22
N SER A 27 1.01 -16.94 16.20
CA SER A 27 1.30 -18.38 16.28
C SER A 27 2.45 -18.70 17.25
N SER A 28 3.34 -17.74 17.54
CA SER A 28 4.46 -17.91 18.46
C SER A 28 4.08 -17.57 19.91
N ASN A 29 4.08 -18.56 20.80
CA ASN A 29 3.66 -18.44 22.20
C ASN A 29 4.69 -17.78 23.14
N CYS A 30 5.44 -16.77 22.66
CA CYS A 30 6.51 -16.13 23.42
C CYS A 30 6.31 -14.61 23.50
N LYS A 31 6.45 -14.02 24.70
CA LYS A 31 6.26 -12.57 24.94
C LYS A 31 7.17 -11.69 24.07
N TYR A 32 8.41 -12.12 23.80
CA TYR A 32 9.34 -11.39 22.92
C TYR A 32 8.92 -11.41 21.45
N SER A 33 8.34 -12.51 20.98
CA SER A 33 7.81 -12.61 19.62
C SER A 33 6.60 -11.69 19.44
N LEU A 34 5.76 -11.57 20.48
CA LEU A 34 4.64 -10.62 20.49
C LEU A 34 5.12 -9.15 20.37
N LEU A 35 6.17 -8.78 21.11
CA LEU A 35 6.80 -7.45 21.03
C LEU A 35 7.43 -7.20 19.66
N GLY A 36 8.11 -8.20 19.07
CA GLY A 36 8.65 -8.14 17.73
C GLY A 36 7.57 -7.94 16.66
N ARG A 37 6.44 -8.64 16.78
CA ARG A 37 5.27 -8.46 15.91
C ARG A 37 4.75 -7.03 15.94
N LEU A 38 4.58 -6.45 17.13
CA LEU A 38 4.06 -5.08 17.26
C LEU A 38 4.97 -4.05 16.58
N ARG A 39 6.29 -4.22 16.68
CA ARG A 39 7.25 -3.36 15.97
C ARG A 39 7.17 -3.53 14.45
N ALA A 40 7.11 -4.77 13.98
CA ALA A 40 6.98 -5.07 12.55
C ALA A 40 5.68 -4.49 11.98
N VAL A 41 4.55 -4.62 12.69
CA VAL A 41 3.25 -4.07 12.29
C VAL A 41 3.27 -2.54 12.25
N ALA A 42 3.81 -1.89 13.28
CA ALA A 42 3.95 -0.43 13.29
C ALA A 42 4.80 0.07 12.13
N GLN A 43 5.87 -0.66 11.80
CA GLN A 43 6.74 -0.37 10.67
C GLN A 43 5.99 -0.54 9.34
N THR A 44 5.35 -1.69 9.10
CA THR A 44 4.65 -1.95 7.83
C THR A 44 3.55 -0.93 7.56
N ILE A 45 2.76 -0.57 8.59
CA ILE A 45 1.71 0.45 8.46
C ILE A 45 2.32 1.83 8.11
N SER A 46 3.43 2.19 8.77
CA SER A 46 4.12 3.46 8.51
C SER A 46 4.60 3.58 7.07
N TYR A 47 5.12 2.50 6.47
CA TYR A 47 5.54 2.48 5.08
C TYR A 47 4.37 2.45 4.09
N GLU A 48 3.28 1.74 4.41
CA GLU A 48 2.07 1.73 3.58
C GLU A 48 1.43 3.13 3.48
N VAL A 49 1.34 3.87 4.60
CA VAL A 49 0.78 5.24 4.58
C VAL A 49 1.68 6.20 3.81
N ARG A 50 3.01 6.04 3.89
CA ARG A 50 3.93 6.86 3.08
C ARG A 50 3.80 6.59 1.59
N LEU A 51 3.72 5.32 1.19
CA LEU A 51 3.47 4.92 -0.20
C LEU A 51 2.14 5.48 -0.70
N ALA A 52 1.13 5.46 0.15
CA ALA A 52 -0.18 6.01 -0.15
C ALA A 52 -0.15 7.49 -0.50
N LEU A 53 0.58 8.28 0.30
CA LEU A 53 0.75 9.72 0.09
C LEU A 53 1.51 10.03 -1.21
N ILE A 54 2.54 9.25 -1.53
CA ILE A 54 3.29 9.41 -2.79
C ILE A 54 2.37 9.14 -3.99
N LEU A 55 1.62 8.04 -3.97
CA LEU A 55 0.65 7.72 -5.03
C LEU A 55 -0.47 8.76 -5.13
N LEU A 56 -0.90 9.34 -4.00
CA LEU A 56 -1.90 10.40 -4.00
C LEU A 56 -1.38 11.66 -4.72
N SER A 57 -0.12 12.04 -4.48
CA SER A 57 0.49 13.19 -5.18
C SER A 57 0.53 12.99 -6.70
N TYR A 58 0.79 11.76 -7.14
CA TYR A 58 0.73 11.36 -8.55
C TYR A 58 -0.70 11.47 -9.13
N VAL A 59 -1.73 11.00 -8.41
CA VAL A 59 -3.12 11.09 -8.87
C VAL A 59 -3.57 12.54 -9.00
N ILE A 60 -3.11 13.43 -8.12
CA ILE A 60 -3.39 14.87 -8.20
C ILE A 60 -2.79 15.48 -9.48
N LEU A 61 -1.59 15.06 -9.87
CA LEU A 61 -0.90 15.57 -11.07
C LEU A 61 -1.61 15.18 -12.37
N VAL A 62 -2.07 13.93 -12.47
CA VAL A 62 -2.68 13.39 -13.71
C VAL A 62 -4.20 13.56 -13.74
N ALA A 63 -4.82 13.91 -12.60
CA ALA A 63 -6.27 14.00 -12.41
C ALA A 63 -7.03 12.72 -12.83
N GLY A 64 -6.40 11.55 -12.65
CA GLY A 64 -6.94 10.27 -13.07
C GLY A 64 -6.40 9.08 -12.27
N PHE A 65 -7.20 8.03 -12.15
CA PHE A 65 -6.84 6.79 -11.43
C PHE A 65 -6.27 5.68 -12.35
N ASN A 66 -6.14 5.98 -13.64
CA ASN A 66 -5.67 5.04 -14.65
C ASN A 66 -4.18 5.26 -14.91
N LEU A 67 -3.38 4.21 -14.76
CA LEU A 67 -1.92 4.29 -14.95
C LEU A 67 -1.53 4.71 -16.38
N ASN A 68 -2.36 4.39 -17.37
CA ASN A 68 -2.10 4.77 -18.76
C ASN A 68 -2.10 6.30 -18.96
N LEU A 69 -2.91 7.05 -18.19
CA LEU A 69 -2.94 8.51 -18.26
C LEU A 69 -1.62 9.13 -17.80
N PHE A 70 -0.89 8.45 -16.90
CA PHE A 70 0.45 8.91 -16.50
C PHE A 70 1.46 8.79 -17.62
N ILE A 71 1.42 7.67 -18.34
CA ILE A 71 2.36 7.40 -19.43
C ILE A 71 2.16 8.46 -20.52
N GLU A 72 0.90 8.79 -20.82
CA GLU A 72 0.54 9.84 -21.77
C GLU A 72 0.92 11.25 -21.28
N TYR A 73 0.76 11.53 -19.99
CA TYR A 73 1.19 12.79 -19.38
C TYR A 73 2.71 12.95 -19.44
N GLN A 74 3.46 11.88 -19.18
CA GLN A 74 4.93 11.89 -19.22
C GLN A 74 5.48 11.91 -20.65
N SER A 75 4.75 11.40 -21.65
CA SER A 75 5.16 11.47 -23.06
C SER A 75 4.89 12.83 -23.72
N ASN A 76 3.95 13.61 -23.18
CA ASN A 76 3.65 14.97 -23.64
C ASN A 76 4.55 16.04 -23.00
N VAL A 77 5.45 15.63 -22.09
CA VAL A 77 6.59 16.42 -21.61
C VAL A 77 7.79 16.12 -22.50
#